data_AF-A0A7G7YPD5-F1
#
_entry.id   AF-A0A7G7YPD5-F1
#
_cell.length_a   1.000
_cell.length_b   1.000
_cell.length_c   1.000
_cell.angle_alpha   90.00
_cell.angle_beta   90.00
_cell.angle_gamma   90.00
#
_symmetry.space_group_name_H-M   'P 1'
#
loop_
_entity.id
_entity.type
_entity.pdbx_description
1 polymer ?
#
loop_
_entity_poly.entity_id
_entity_poly.type
_entity_poly.pdbx_seq_one_letter_code
_entity_poly.pdbx_strand_id
1 'polypeptide(L)'
;MTQPSQQPFEVFGDDPRGFGDSHFEADFAADFGSEGQAPVTDESFEAEFPEGYRKQSTPDNSPYIEMRRDQWLKLRKSMPQVLTEDELEQLRGIGDEIDLEEVSEIYLPLSRLINLRVEAHRKLNEVSSTFLGESYTKVPYIIGVCGSVAVGKSTTARVLQVLLQRWESSPRVDLITTDGFLLPTKELEEKRLMHRKGFPESYDQAELLRFVTKVKSGARNVTAPVYSHEAYDRVPDKVITVDQPDILIVEGLNVLQTGPTLMVSDLFDFSVYVDARREDIEDWYIDRFLRLKNTAFQKPDAHFHHFADLSDMEATFVAREIWQTVNLPNLMENILPTRVRASLVLRKGPDHLVQKVRMRKI
;
A
#
# COMPACT_ATOMS: atom_id res chain seq x y z
N MET A 1 -13.64 75.97 37.19
CA MET A 1 -12.92 74.68 37.07
C MET A 1 -13.68 73.84 36.07
N THR A 2 -13.11 73.77 34.88
CA THR A 2 -13.62 73.25 33.62
C THR A 2 -13.17 71.80 33.46
N GLN A 3 -14.08 70.90 33.12
CA GLN A 3 -13.75 69.59 32.52
C GLN A 3 -14.06 69.67 31.02
N PRO A 4 -13.15 69.28 30.12
CA PRO A 4 -13.44 69.20 28.71
C PRO A 4 -13.89 67.80 28.28
N SER A 5 -14.83 67.82 27.35
CA SER A 5 -15.28 66.75 26.46
C SER A 5 -14.23 66.38 25.41
N GLN A 6 -14.16 65.10 25.00
CA GLN A 6 -13.99 64.67 23.59
C GLN A 6 -14.14 63.13 23.46
N GLN A 7 -15.02 62.70 22.54
CA GLN A 7 -15.01 61.40 21.84
C GLN A 7 -14.31 61.60 20.46
N PRO A 8 -14.15 60.59 19.59
CA PRO A 8 -13.61 59.22 19.73
C PRO A 8 -12.49 58.94 18.68
N PHE A 9 -11.79 57.80 18.76
CA PHE A 9 -11.11 57.19 17.60
C PHE A 9 -11.32 55.67 17.63
N GLU A 10 -11.79 55.16 16.50
CA GLU A 10 -12.05 53.74 16.20
C GLU A 10 -10.75 52.93 16.19
N VAL A 11 -10.79 51.74 16.79
CA VAL A 11 -9.90 50.63 16.46
C VAL A 11 -10.78 49.43 16.14
N PHE A 12 -10.54 48.88 14.96
CA PHE A 12 -11.27 47.77 14.33
C PHE A 12 -11.37 46.55 15.27
N GLY A 13 -12.55 45.91 15.21
CA GLY A 13 -12.93 44.82 16.10
C GLY A 13 -12.07 43.57 15.95
N ASP A 14 -11.75 43.00 17.10
CA ASP A 14 -11.41 41.59 17.27
C ASP A 14 -12.63 40.73 16.90
N ASP A 15 -12.52 39.95 15.83
CA ASP A 15 -13.38 38.79 15.56
C ASP A 15 -12.60 37.53 15.97
N PRO A 16 -12.95 36.86 17.08
CA PRO A 16 -12.30 35.63 17.49
C PRO A 16 -12.98 34.46 16.79
N ARG A 17 -12.64 34.19 15.53
CA ARG A 17 -12.93 32.88 14.93
C ARG A 17 -11.85 31.90 15.36
N GLY A 18 -12.19 31.18 16.43
CA GLY A 18 -11.40 30.11 17.00
C GLY A 18 -11.02 29.05 15.97
N PHE A 19 -9.72 28.88 15.78
CA PHE A 19 -9.13 27.62 15.40
C PHE A 19 -9.33 26.66 16.57
N GLY A 20 -10.22 25.69 16.40
CA GLY A 20 -10.56 24.77 17.47
C GLY A 20 -11.66 23.84 17.05
N ASP A 21 -11.37 23.00 16.06
CA ASP A 21 -12.26 21.90 15.73
C ASP A 21 -11.41 20.69 15.37
N SER A 22 -11.16 19.85 16.38
CA SER A 22 -10.29 18.66 16.37
C SER A 22 -10.88 17.47 15.61
N HIS A 23 -11.84 17.72 14.72
CA HIS A 23 -12.55 16.73 13.92
C HIS A 23 -12.10 16.71 12.45
N PHE A 24 -11.30 17.68 11.99
CA PHE A 24 -11.07 17.97 10.57
C PHE A 24 -9.76 17.41 10.00
N GLU A 25 -8.70 17.26 10.80
CA GLU A 25 -7.43 16.68 10.36
C GLU A 25 -7.57 15.19 10.00
N ALA A 26 -8.55 14.54 10.63
CA ALA A 26 -8.94 13.15 10.54
C ALA A 26 -9.30 12.65 9.13
N ASP A 27 -9.78 13.53 8.27
CA ASP A 27 -10.47 13.15 7.04
C ASP A 27 -9.52 12.98 5.85
N PHE A 28 -8.32 13.55 5.90
CA PHE A 28 -7.22 13.18 4.99
C PHE A 28 -6.31 12.14 5.62
N ALA A 29 -6.17 12.26 6.94
CA ALA A 29 -5.58 11.34 7.90
C ALA A 29 -6.41 10.08 8.07
N ALA A 30 -6.78 9.49 6.97
CA ALA A 30 -7.73 8.42 6.87
C ALA A 30 -7.40 7.53 5.64
N ASP A 31 -6.45 8.01 4.83
CA ASP A 31 -5.44 7.21 4.17
C ASP A 31 -4.40 6.72 5.23
N PHE A 32 -4.51 7.12 6.50
CA PHE A 32 -3.52 6.89 7.54
C PHE A 32 -4.10 7.34 8.91
N GLY A 33 -3.49 7.30 10.10
CA GLY A 33 -4.24 7.62 11.35
C GLY A 33 -3.50 7.85 12.68
N SER A 34 -4.16 8.49 13.66
CA SER A 34 -3.72 9.29 14.83
C SER A 34 -3.27 8.66 16.19
N GLU A 35 -2.18 9.20 16.75
CA GLU A 35 -1.77 9.46 18.18
C GLU A 35 -2.03 8.46 19.36
N GLY A 36 -1.11 8.27 20.35
CA GLY A 36 0.16 8.98 20.62
C GLY A 36 1.04 8.48 21.82
N GLN A 37 2.20 9.18 21.93
CA GLN A 37 3.22 9.33 23.01
C GLN A 37 4.01 8.09 23.53
N ALA A 38 5.34 8.09 23.74
CA ALA A 38 6.41 9.10 23.90
C ALA A 38 7.79 8.49 23.51
N PRO A 39 8.90 9.26 23.40
CA PRO A 39 10.09 8.84 22.66
C PRO A 39 11.11 8.06 23.50
N VAL A 40 11.77 7.06 22.89
CA VAL A 40 13.04 6.53 23.38
C VAL A 40 14.07 6.72 22.26
N THR A 41 15.01 7.62 22.52
CA THR A 41 16.23 7.81 21.74
C THR A 41 17.10 6.57 21.85
N ASP A 42 17.65 6.08 20.74
CA ASP A 42 18.80 5.18 20.81
C ASP A 42 19.90 5.63 19.86
N GLU A 43 21.09 5.76 20.45
CA GLU A 43 22.33 6.26 19.86
C GLU A 43 23.04 5.14 19.09
N SER A 44 23.58 5.53 17.93
CA SER A 44 24.79 5.04 17.27
C SER A 44 25.35 3.63 17.59
N PHE A 45 25.54 2.82 16.54
CA PHE A 45 26.75 1.99 16.42
C PHE A 45 27.13 1.82 14.93
N GLU A 46 27.99 2.70 14.43
CA GLU A 46 28.86 2.41 13.29
C GLU A 46 30.16 1.82 13.84
N ALA A 47 30.55 0.66 13.32
CA ALA A 47 31.89 0.11 13.53
C ALA A 47 32.51 -0.17 12.16
N GLU A 48 33.49 0.64 11.79
CA GLU A 48 34.40 0.38 10.66
C GLU A 48 35.26 -0.85 10.96
N PHE A 49 35.42 -1.75 9.97
CA PHE A 49 36.41 -2.82 10.02
C PHE A 49 37.46 -2.64 8.92
N PRO A 50 38.76 -2.92 9.19
CA PRO A 50 39.85 -2.63 8.27
C PRO A 50 39.89 -3.58 7.06
N GLU A 51 40.40 -3.08 5.94
CA GLU A 51 40.61 -3.84 4.70
C GLU A 51 41.55 -5.04 4.92
N GLY A 52 41.14 -6.22 4.43
CA GLY A 52 42.06 -7.33 4.19
C GLY A 52 41.77 -8.65 4.91
N TYR A 53 40.53 -9.14 4.93
CA TYR A 53 40.26 -10.57 5.13
C TYR A 53 39.15 -11.06 4.18
N ARG A 54 39.54 -11.74 3.09
CA ARG A 54 38.62 -12.59 2.31
C ARG A 54 38.14 -13.73 3.21
N LYS A 55 36.95 -13.60 3.79
CA LYS A 55 36.25 -14.71 4.43
C LYS A 55 35.60 -15.59 3.36
N GLN A 56 35.98 -16.86 3.34
CA GLN A 56 35.17 -17.93 2.78
C GLN A 56 33.74 -17.77 3.31
N SER A 57 32.75 -17.76 2.42
CA SER A 57 31.35 -17.53 2.76
C SER A 57 30.87 -18.61 3.72
N THR A 58 30.70 -18.25 4.99
CA THR A 58 29.85 -18.99 5.92
C THR A 58 28.47 -19.15 5.28
N PRO A 59 27.80 -20.31 5.40
CA PRO A 59 26.42 -20.44 4.94
C PRO A 59 25.60 -19.33 5.58
N ASP A 60 24.92 -18.53 4.75
CA ASP A 60 24.06 -17.47 5.24
C ASP A 60 22.87 -18.12 5.97
N ASN A 61 22.94 -18.12 7.31
CA ASN A 61 21.96 -18.70 8.23
C ASN A 61 20.65 -17.87 8.30
N SER A 62 20.41 -17.00 7.32
CA SER A 62 19.16 -16.27 7.16
C SER A 62 18.10 -17.11 6.45
N PRO A 63 16.80 -17.01 6.82
CA PRO A 63 15.70 -17.56 6.03
C PRO A 63 15.48 -16.79 4.72
N TYR A 64 16.20 -15.70 4.50
CA TYR A 64 16.12 -14.85 3.31
C TYR A 64 17.33 -15.00 2.40
N ILE A 65 17.11 -14.70 1.12
CA ILE A 65 18.13 -14.44 0.10
C ILE A 65 18.01 -12.95 -0.23
N GLU A 66 19.10 -12.22 -0.03
CA GLU A 66 19.20 -10.82 -0.45
C GLU A 66 19.95 -10.72 -1.78
N MET A 67 19.37 -9.96 -2.69
CA MET A 67 19.93 -9.69 -4.01
C MET A 67 19.90 -8.19 -4.25
N ARG A 68 21.02 -7.68 -4.75
CA ARG A 68 21.05 -6.35 -5.36
C ARG A 68 20.35 -6.38 -6.71
N ARG A 69 19.96 -5.19 -7.19
CA ARG A 69 19.35 -4.99 -8.51
C ARG A 69 20.08 -5.70 -9.65
N ASP A 70 21.41 -5.58 -9.72
CA ASP A 70 22.25 -6.20 -10.76
C ASP A 70 22.22 -7.74 -10.75
N GLN A 71 21.98 -8.34 -9.58
CA GLN A 71 21.84 -9.79 -9.42
C GLN A 71 20.43 -10.24 -9.76
N TRP A 72 19.42 -9.47 -9.35
CA TRP A 72 18.01 -9.75 -9.60
C TRP A 72 17.67 -9.70 -11.10
N LEU A 73 18.17 -8.68 -11.83
CA LEU A 73 17.97 -8.54 -13.28
C LEU A 73 18.38 -9.80 -14.06
N LYS A 74 19.47 -10.47 -13.64
CA LYS A 74 19.94 -11.70 -14.31
C LYS A 74 18.90 -12.83 -14.27
N LEU A 75 17.97 -12.80 -13.32
CA LEU A 75 16.88 -13.76 -13.22
C LEU A 75 15.76 -13.53 -14.26
N ARG A 76 15.77 -12.41 -14.99
CA ARG A 76 14.92 -12.19 -16.17
C ARG A 76 15.13 -13.27 -17.23
N LYS A 77 16.36 -13.79 -17.34
CA LYS A 77 16.80 -14.67 -18.44
C LYS A 77 16.44 -14.05 -19.80
N SER A 78 15.74 -14.79 -20.66
CA SER A 78 15.40 -14.40 -22.03
C SER A 78 13.99 -13.84 -22.19
N MET A 79 13.33 -13.40 -21.12
CA MET A 79 11.99 -12.83 -21.24
C MET A 79 12.03 -11.51 -22.04
N PRO A 80 11.26 -11.41 -23.15
CA PRO A 80 11.18 -10.17 -23.89
C PRO A 80 10.51 -9.09 -23.03
N GLN A 81 10.74 -7.82 -23.39
CA GLN A 81 9.94 -6.74 -22.83
C GLN A 81 8.52 -6.92 -23.36
N VAL A 82 7.55 -7.04 -22.44
CA VAL A 82 6.16 -7.31 -22.83
C VAL A 82 5.30 -6.07 -22.79
N LEU A 83 5.68 -5.04 -22.01
CA LEU A 83 4.95 -3.77 -21.91
C LEU A 83 5.56 -2.71 -22.84
N THR A 84 4.70 -1.88 -23.42
CA THR A 84 5.08 -0.64 -24.13
C THR A 84 5.10 0.55 -23.16
N GLU A 85 5.72 1.67 -23.56
CA GLU A 85 5.76 2.89 -22.74
C GLU A 85 4.35 3.45 -22.53
N ASP A 86 3.53 3.49 -23.58
CA ASP A 86 2.13 3.99 -23.51
C ASP A 86 1.27 3.16 -22.54
N GLU A 87 1.45 1.83 -22.54
CA GLU A 87 0.78 0.95 -21.58
C GLU A 87 1.26 1.20 -20.16
N LEU A 88 2.57 1.44 -19.98
CA LEU A 88 3.12 1.72 -18.67
C LEU A 88 2.62 3.05 -18.12
N GLU A 89 2.51 4.08 -18.95
CA GLU A 89 1.99 5.39 -18.58
C GLU A 89 0.55 5.29 -18.04
N GLN A 90 -0.28 4.41 -18.60
CA GLN A 90 -1.64 4.14 -18.10
C GLN A 90 -1.67 3.40 -16.76
N LEU A 91 -0.61 2.67 -16.40
CA LEU A 91 -0.51 1.91 -15.15
C LEU A 91 0.08 2.73 -13.99
N ARG A 92 0.80 3.83 -14.30
CA ARG A 92 1.39 4.74 -13.31
C ARG A 92 0.31 5.38 -12.43
N GLY A 93 0.53 5.36 -11.12
CA GLY A 93 -0.21 6.20 -10.19
C GLY A 93 0.26 7.67 -10.27
N ILE A 94 -0.56 8.58 -9.76
CA ILE A 94 -0.14 10.00 -9.59
C ILE A 94 1.08 10.03 -8.66
N GLY A 95 2.22 10.46 -9.20
CA GLY A 95 3.49 10.56 -8.47
C GLY A 95 4.39 9.32 -8.54
N ASP A 96 4.02 8.26 -9.28
CA ASP A 96 4.89 7.09 -9.44
C ASP A 96 5.85 7.24 -10.64
N GLU A 97 7.14 6.96 -10.41
CA GLU A 97 8.21 7.03 -11.42
C GLU A 97 8.66 5.64 -11.91
N ILE A 98 7.72 4.80 -12.34
CA ILE A 98 8.08 3.47 -12.90
C ILE A 98 8.32 3.56 -14.41
N ASP A 99 9.53 3.27 -14.88
CA ASP A 99 9.86 3.24 -16.32
C ASP A 99 9.99 1.81 -16.88
N LEU A 100 10.19 1.71 -18.20
CA LEU A 100 10.36 0.41 -18.87
C LEU A 100 11.60 -0.35 -18.40
N GLU A 101 12.62 0.37 -17.93
CA GLU A 101 13.82 -0.23 -17.35
C GLU A 101 13.45 -0.92 -16.03
N GLU A 102 12.81 -0.23 -15.10
CA GLU A 102 12.30 -0.78 -13.84
C GLU A 102 11.41 -2.01 -14.08
N VAL A 103 10.49 -1.95 -15.06
CA VAL A 103 9.66 -3.11 -15.46
C VAL A 103 10.54 -4.29 -15.88
N SER A 104 11.52 -4.02 -16.74
CA SER A 104 12.43 -5.03 -17.27
C SER A 104 13.30 -5.66 -16.19
N GLU A 105 13.88 -4.83 -15.32
CA GLU A 105 14.90 -5.25 -14.37
C GLU A 105 14.32 -5.86 -13.10
N ILE A 106 13.12 -5.44 -12.69
CA ILE A 106 12.52 -5.81 -11.41
C ILE A 106 11.27 -6.66 -11.59
N TYR A 107 10.31 -6.17 -12.36
CA TYR A 107 8.97 -6.75 -12.40
C TYR A 107 8.87 -7.96 -13.34
N LEU A 108 9.63 -8.01 -14.43
CA LEU A 108 9.71 -9.22 -15.27
C LEU A 108 10.28 -10.43 -14.50
N PRO A 109 11.46 -10.36 -13.84
CA PRO A 109 11.92 -11.46 -12.99
C PRO A 109 10.93 -11.84 -11.88
N LEU A 110 10.26 -10.86 -11.28
CA LEU A 110 9.24 -11.10 -10.25
C LEU A 110 8.04 -11.87 -10.80
N SER A 111 7.49 -11.45 -11.94
CA SER A 111 6.39 -12.14 -12.60
C SER A 111 6.77 -13.58 -12.98
N ARG A 112 8.02 -13.81 -13.38
CA ARG A 112 8.57 -15.14 -13.67
C ARG A 112 8.65 -16.03 -12.44
N LEU A 113 9.14 -15.48 -11.33
CA LEU A 113 9.15 -16.19 -10.05
C LEU A 113 7.73 -16.59 -9.64
N ILE A 114 6.78 -15.66 -9.74
CA ILE A 114 5.37 -15.90 -9.40
C ILE A 114 4.79 -16.98 -10.32
N ASN A 115 4.99 -16.91 -11.64
CA ASN A 115 4.50 -17.92 -12.58
C ASN A 115 5.02 -19.32 -12.23
N LEU A 116 6.31 -19.46 -11.91
CA LEU A 116 6.90 -20.74 -11.48
C LEU A 116 6.26 -21.25 -10.17
N ARG A 117 5.97 -20.37 -9.21
CA ARG A 117 5.30 -20.74 -7.95
C ARG A 117 3.84 -21.14 -8.18
N VAL A 118 3.12 -20.45 -9.07
CA VAL A 118 1.73 -20.79 -9.46
C VAL A 118 1.68 -22.18 -10.09
N GLU A 119 2.59 -22.49 -11.02
CA GLU A 119 2.68 -23.83 -11.63
C GLU A 119 2.98 -24.93 -10.60
N ALA A 120 3.91 -24.67 -9.67
CA ALA A 120 4.22 -25.62 -8.61
C ALA A 120 3.02 -25.84 -7.66
N HIS A 121 2.30 -24.78 -7.32
CA HIS A 121 1.12 -24.84 -6.46
C HIS A 121 -0.02 -25.63 -7.13
N ARG A 122 -0.25 -25.43 -8.44
CA ARG A 122 -1.24 -26.22 -9.20
C ARG A 122 -0.95 -27.71 -9.12
N LYS A 123 0.31 -28.12 -9.33
CA LYS A 123 0.74 -29.53 -9.22
C LYS A 123 0.53 -30.09 -7.81
N LEU A 124 0.82 -29.29 -6.78
CA LEU A 124 0.58 -29.70 -5.39
C LEU A 124 -0.91 -29.98 -5.16
N ASN A 125 -1.79 -29.10 -5.63
CA ASN A 125 -3.23 -29.27 -5.50
C ASN A 125 -3.74 -30.49 -6.27
N GLU A 126 -3.22 -30.77 -7.47
CA GLU A 126 -3.56 -31.98 -8.24
C GLU A 126 -3.22 -33.28 -7.46
N VAL A 127 -2.06 -33.31 -6.80
CA VAL A 127 -1.65 -34.45 -5.95
C VAL A 127 -2.58 -34.58 -4.75
N SER A 128 -2.92 -33.48 -4.08
CA SER A 128 -3.87 -33.49 -2.95
C SER A 128 -5.26 -33.96 -3.36
N SER A 129 -5.81 -33.48 -4.49
CA SER A 129 -7.11 -33.94 -5.01
C SER A 129 -7.09 -35.43 -5.35
N THR A 130 -5.99 -35.92 -5.94
CA THR A 130 -5.82 -37.35 -6.24
C THR A 130 -5.85 -38.19 -4.97
N PHE A 131 -5.17 -37.74 -3.90
CA PHE A 131 -5.16 -38.43 -2.61
C PHE A 131 -6.56 -38.46 -1.96
N LEU A 132 -7.30 -37.36 -2.03
CA LEU A 132 -8.64 -37.24 -1.43
C LEU A 132 -9.74 -37.93 -2.26
N GLY A 133 -9.46 -38.32 -3.50
CA GLY A 133 -10.46 -38.88 -4.42
C GLY A 133 -11.50 -37.86 -4.89
N GLU A 134 -11.20 -36.57 -4.76
CA GLU A 134 -12.08 -35.48 -5.18
C GLU A 134 -11.76 -35.02 -6.61
N SER A 135 -12.77 -34.51 -7.31
CA SER A 135 -12.53 -33.81 -8.58
C SER A 135 -11.74 -32.53 -8.31
N TYR A 136 -10.61 -32.36 -9.02
CA TYR A 136 -9.79 -31.16 -8.92
C TYR A 136 -10.63 -29.90 -9.14
N THR A 137 -10.78 -29.11 -8.08
CA THR A 137 -11.35 -27.77 -8.18
C THR A 137 -10.20 -26.78 -8.24
N LYS A 138 -10.13 -26.02 -9.34
CA LYS A 138 -9.14 -24.97 -9.51
C LYS A 138 -9.35 -23.91 -8.44
N VAL A 139 -8.44 -23.87 -7.46
CA VAL A 139 -8.40 -22.82 -6.43
C VAL A 139 -7.49 -21.67 -6.91
N PRO A 140 -7.93 -20.41 -6.78
CA PRO A 140 -7.11 -19.25 -7.16
C PRO A 140 -5.83 -19.16 -6.33
N TYR A 141 -4.73 -18.76 -6.97
CA TYR A 141 -3.48 -18.41 -6.29
C TYR A 141 -3.55 -16.97 -5.80
N ILE A 142 -3.41 -16.74 -4.49
CA ILE A 142 -3.64 -15.42 -3.89
C ILE A 142 -2.31 -14.75 -3.55
N ILE A 143 -2.14 -13.53 -4.06
CA ILE A 143 -0.95 -12.69 -3.87
C ILE A 143 -1.32 -11.46 -3.05
N GLY A 144 -0.70 -11.29 -1.89
CA GLY A 144 -0.81 -10.06 -1.10
C GLY A 144 0.22 -9.02 -1.53
N VAL A 145 -0.17 -7.75 -1.70
CA VAL A 145 0.75 -6.61 -1.92
C VAL A 145 0.58 -5.60 -0.80
N CYS A 146 1.63 -5.40 0.00
CA CYS A 146 1.63 -4.57 1.22
C CYS A 146 2.76 -3.54 1.21
N GLY A 147 2.73 -2.62 2.16
CA GLY A 147 3.68 -1.51 2.30
C GLY A 147 3.01 -0.23 2.82
N SER A 148 3.80 0.78 3.13
CA SER A 148 3.25 2.09 3.49
C SER A 148 2.39 2.64 2.35
N VAL A 149 1.47 3.55 2.62
CA VAL A 149 0.93 4.41 1.55
C VAL A 149 2.06 5.25 0.94
N ALA A 150 1.83 5.76 -0.27
CA ALA A 150 2.78 6.51 -1.10
C ALA A 150 4.03 5.72 -1.53
N VAL A 151 4.27 4.51 -1.00
CA VAL A 151 5.41 3.68 -1.38
C VAL A 151 5.29 3.07 -2.79
N GLY A 152 4.10 3.11 -3.40
CA GLY A 152 3.85 2.61 -4.78
C GLY A 152 3.16 1.25 -4.89
N LYS A 153 2.47 0.76 -3.84
CA LYS A 153 1.79 -0.56 -3.82
C LYS A 153 0.84 -0.78 -5.00
N SER A 154 -0.07 0.17 -5.24
CA SER A 154 -1.10 0.01 -6.27
C SER A 154 -0.48 -0.04 -7.67
N THR A 155 0.61 0.69 -7.91
CA THR A 155 1.38 0.60 -9.16
C THR A 155 2.08 -0.74 -9.29
N THR A 156 2.74 -1.23 -8.22
CA THR A 156 3.28 -2.60 -8.19
C THR A 156 2.20 -3.64 -8.52
N ALA A 157 1.00 -3.53 -7.92
CA ALA A 157 -0.09 -4.48 -8.13
C ALA A 157 -0.63 -4.45 -9.57
N ARG A 158 -0.84 -3.26 -10.14
CA ARG A 158 -1.29 -3.08 -11.54
C ARG A 158 -0.27 -3.60 -12.54
N VAL A 159 1.01 -3.29 -12.36
CA VAL A 159 2.08 -3.80 -13.24
C VAL A 159 2.16 -5.32 -13.14
N LEU A 160 2.13 -5.89 -11.93
CA LEU A 160 2.10 -7.34 -11.76
C LEU A 160 0.88 -7.99 -12.40
N GLN A 161 -0.30 -7.38 -12.29
CA GLN A 161 -1.52 -7.88 -12.93
C GLN A 161 -1.32 -8.03 -14.43
N VAL A 162 -0.86 -6.97 -15.11
CA VAL A 162 -0.69 -6.98 -16.57
C VAL A 162 0.41 -7.95 -17.00
N LEU A 163 1.54 -7.98 -16.29
CA LEU A 163 2.63 -8.90 -16.60
C LEU A 163 2.20 -10.37 -16.43
N LEU A 164 1.44 -10.69 -15.37
CA LEU A 164 0.97 -12.04 -15.11
C LEU A 164 -0.06 -12.51 -16.16
N GLN A 165 -0.92 -11.62 -16.65
CA GLN A 165 -1.87 -11.93 -17.73
C GLN A 165 -1.18 -12.28 -19.07
N ARG A 166 0.05 -11.80 -19.29
CA ARG A 166 0.81 -11.99 -20.55
C ARG A 166 1.66 -13.26 -20.59
N TRP A 167 1.59 -14.12 -19.57
CA TRP A 167 2.25 -15.42 -19.61
C TRP A 167 1.56 -16.35 -20.62
N GLU A 168 2.28 -17.38 -21.10
CA GLU A 168 1.79 -18.30 -22.14
C GLU A 168 0.45 -18.97 -21.78
N SER A 169 0.21 -19.21 -20.49
CA SER A 169 -1.07 -19.77 -20.00
C SER A 169 -2.24 -18.78 -20.01
N SER A 170 -1.98 -17.49 -20.31
CA SER A 170 -2.94 -16.38 -20.30
C SER A 170 -3.89 -16.43 -19.09
N PRO A 171 -3.36 -16.47 -17.85
CA PRO A 171 -4.18 -16.66 -16.66
C PRO A 171 -5.12 -15.48 -16.46
N ARG A 172 -6.34 -15.74 -15.95
CA ARG A 172 -7.21 -14.67 -15.48
C ARG A 172 -6.66 -14.10 -14.18
N VAL A 173 -6.26 -12.83 -14.19
CA VAL A 173 -5.72 -12.13 -13.01
C VAL A 173 -6.66 -11.00 -12.62
N ASP A 174 -7.31 -11.16 -11.47
CA ASP A 174 -8.18 -10.14 -10.89
C ASP A 174 -7.41 -9.40 -9.77
N LEU A 175 -7.67 -8.10 -9.61
CA LEU A 175 -7.06 -7.22 -8.61
C LEU A 175 -8.14 -6.59 -7.73
N ILE A 176 -7.97 -6.68 -6.41
CA ILE A 176 -8.83 -6.04 -5.41
C ILE A 176 -7.97 -5.22 -4.46
N THR A 177 -8.44 -4.02 -4.11
CA THR A 177 -7.85 -3.20 -3.05
C THR A 177 -8.61 -3.40 -1.75
N THR A 178 -7.90 -3.37 -0.61
CA THR A 178 -8.55 -3.49 0.70
C THR A 178 -9.36 -2.27 1.09
N ASP A 179 -9.17 -1.14 0.41
CA ASP A 179 -9.89 0.11 0.66
C ASP A 179 -11.40 -0.06 0.48
N GLY A 180 -11.82 -0.97 -0.42
CA GLY A 180 -13.22 -1.39 -0.55
C GLY A 180 -13.80 -2.00 0.73
N PHE A 181 -12.95 -2.43 1.66
CA PHE A 181 -13.34 -3.02 2.94
C PHE A 181 -13.18 -2.05 4.12
N LEU A 182 -12.84 -0.78 3.91
CA LEU A 182 -12.94 0.25 4.96
C LEU A 182 -14.39 0.43 5.39
N LEU A 183 -14.71 0.66 6.66
CA LEU A 183 -16.09 0.96 7.06
C LEU A 183 -16.59 2.23 6.34
N PRO A 184 -17.89 2.32 5.98
CA PRO A 184 -18.45 3.54 5.39
C PRO A 184 -18.19 4.76 6.29
N THR A 185 -18.01 5.93 5.69
CA THR A 185 -17.70 7.19 6.41
C THR A 185 -18.66 7.44 7.57
N LYS A 186 -19.97 7.26 7.35
CA LYS A 186 -20.98 7.39 8.41
C LYS A 186 -20.71 6.50 9.62
N GLU A 187 -20.30 5.25 9.41
CA GLU A 187 -20.00 4.32 10.51
C GLU A 187 -18.68 4.69 11.21
N LEU A 188 -17.69 5.18 10.46
CA LEU A 188 -16.45 5.70 11.04
C LEU A 188 -16.72 6.93 11.90
N GLU A 189 -17.57 7.87 11.47
CA GLU A 189 -17.99 9.04 12.27
C GLU A 189 -18.70 8.63 13.57
N GLU A 190 -19.68 7.72 13.47
CA GLU A 190 -20.43 7.20 14.63
C GLU A 190 -19.49 6.54 15.67
N LYS A 191 -18.42 5.87 15.20
CA LYS A 191 -17.41 5.25 16.04
C LYS A 191 -16.24 6.17 16.41
N ARG A 192 -16.24 7.42 15.92
CA ARG A 192 -15.12 8.37 16.07
C ARG A 192 -13.79 7.82 15.55
N LEU A 193 -13.83 7.08 14.45
CA LEU A 193 -12.68 6.42 13.81
C LEU A 193 -12.22 7.12 12.52
N MET A 194 -12.77 8.29 12.18
CA MET A 194 -12.34 9.05 10.98
C MET A 194 -10.82 9.24 10.99
N HIS A 195 -10.26 9.74 12.09
CA HIS A 195 -8.82 9.95 12.29
C HIS A 195 -7.96 8.68 12.32
N ARG A 196 -8.57 7.52 12.16
CA ARG A 196 -7.96 6.20 12.21
C ARG A 196 -8.25 5.40 10.94
N LYS A 197 -8.78 6.01 9.89
CA LYS A 197 -9.04 5.26 8.65
C LYS A 197 -7.71 4.83 8.03
N GLY A 198 -7.65 3.57 7.58
CA GLY A 198 -6.39 2.90 7.27
C GLY A 198 -5.76 2.13 8.45
N PHE A 199 -6.19 2.33 9.70
CA PHE A 199 -5.84 1.47 10.84
C PHE A 199 -6.67 0.18 10.84
N PRO A 200 -6.19 -0.90 11.49
CA PRO A 200 -6.92 -2.17 11.57
C PRO A 200 -8.41 -2.03 11.89
N GLU A 201 -8.78 -1.20 12.87
CA GLU A 201 -10.13 -0.97 13.36
C GLU A 201 -11.06 -0.24 12.38
N SER A 202 -10.51 0.41 11.36
CA SER A 202 -11.28 1.09 10.32
C SER A 202 -11.75 0.18 9.19
N TYR A 203 -11.36 -1.10 9.19
CA TYR A 203 -11.76 -2.07 8.18
C TYR A 203 -12.81 -3.05 8.71
N ASP A 204 -13.73 -3.47 7.84
CA ASP A 204 -14.50 -4.69 8.02
C ASP A 204 -13.60 -5.90 7.71
N GLN A 205 -12.77 -6.27 8.68
CA GLN A 205 -11.84 -7.41 8.58
C GLN A 205 -12.59 -8.74 8.38
N ALA A 206 -13.81 -8.85 8.89
CA ALA A 206 -14.63 -10.06 8.75
C ALA A 206 -15.14 -10.20 7.31
N GLU A 207 -15.57 -9.11 6.68
CA GLU A 207 -15.96 -9.08 5.27
C GLU A 207 -14.77 -9.39 4.35
N LEU A 208 -13.60 -8.79 4.60
CA LEU A 208 -12.37 -9.07 3.85
C LEU A 208 -11.96 -10.55 3.96
N LEU A 209 -11.91 -11.10 5.18
CA LEU A 209 -11.59 -12.51 5.41
C LEU A 209 -12.60 -13.43 4.71
N ARG A 210 -13.90 -13.11 4.79
CA ARG A 210 -14.96 -13.88 4.14
C ARG A 210 -14.84 -13.83 2.62
N PHE A 211 -14.51 -12.68 2.04
CA PHE A 211 -14.27 -12.53 0.62
C PHE A 211 -13.12 -13.42 0.15
N VAL A 212 -11.94 -13.30 0.76
CA VAL A 212 -10.75 -14.08 0.39
C VAL A 212 -10.97 -15.57 0.62
N THR A 213 -11.65 -15.94 1.71
CA THR A 213 -12.03 -17.34 1.97
C THR A 213 -12.91 -17.90 0.86
N LYS A 214 -13.98 -17.19 0.47
CA LYS A 214 -14.88 -17.63 -0.61
C LYS A 214 -14.13 -17.81 -1.94
N VAL A 215 -13.25 -16.87 -2.28
CA VAL A 215 -12.43 -16.98 -3.50
C VAL A 215 -11.49 -18.19 -3.42
N LYS A 216 -10.77 -18.36 -2.30
CA LYS A 216 -9.85 -19.49 -2.08
C LYS A 216 -10.57 -20.85 -2.07
N SER A 217 -11.83 -20.88 -1.66
CA SER A 217 -12.69 -22.07 -1.73
C SER A 217 -13.28 -22.35 -3.12
N GLY A 218 -12.96 -21.53 -4.13
CA GLY A 218 -13.46 -21.72 -5.49
C GLY A 218 -14.92 -21.32 -5.68
N ALA A 219 -15.47 -20.43 -4.85
CA ALA A 219 -16.81 -19.90 -5.08
C ALA A 219 -16.88 -19.07 -6.38
N ARG A 220 -18.03 -19.15 -7.07
CA ARG A 220 -18.34 -18.34 -8.27
C ARG A 220 -18.93 -17.00 -7.86
N ASN A 221 -18.72 -15.98 -8.70
CA ASN A 221 -19.33 -14.64 -8.57
C ASN A 221 -19.21 -14.03 -7.15
N VAL A 222 -18.02 -14.05 -6.57
CA VAL A 222 -17.77 -13.46 -5.25
C VAL A 222 -17.66 -11.95 -5.40
N THR A 223 -18.43 -11.19 -4.62
CA THR A 223 -18.45 -9.73 -4.70
C THR A 223 -17.56 -9.08 -3.65
N ALA A 224 -16.86 -8.01 -4.03
CA ALA A 224 -16.15 -7.10 -3.13
C ALA A 224 -16.72 -5.68 -3.26
N PRO A 225 -16.82 -4.88 -2.18
CA PRO A 225 -17.28 -3.50 -2.27
C PRO A 225 -16.26 -2.61 -3.00
N VAL A 226 -16.74 -1.49 -3.55
CA VAL A 226 -15.91 -0.51 -4.27
C VAL A 226 -15.66 0.72 -3.41
N TYR A 227 -14.40 1.16 -3.33
CA TYR A 227 -14.02 2.43 -2.73
C TYR A 227 -13.77 3.48 -3.81
N SER A 228 -14.16 4.74 -3.55
CA SER A 228 -13.85 5.88 -4.40
C SER A 228 -12.93 6.84 -3.66
N HIS A 229 -11.71 7.06 -4.17
CA HIS A 229 -10.81 8.08 -3.62
C HIS A 229 -11.28 9.51 -3.91
N GLU A 230 -12.17 9.71 -4.90
CA GLU A 230 -12.74 11.03 -5.21
C GLU A 230 -13.85 11.39 -4.22
N ALA A 231 -14.75 10.46 -3.94
CA ALA A 231 -15.82 10.63 -2.95
C ALA A 231 -15.34 10.39 -1.51
N TYR A 232 -14.17 9.79 -1.36
CA TYR A 232 -13.56 9.40 -0.09
C TYR A 232 -14.41 8.46 0.78
N ASP A 233 -15.19 7.58 0.14
CA ASP A 233 -16.06 6.63 0.81
C ASP A 233 -16.26 5.38 -0.04
N ARG A 234 -16.83 4.32 0.56
CA ARG A 234 -17.42 3.22 -0.20
C ARG A 234 -18.51 3.77 -1.12
N VAL A 235 -18.54 3.29 -2.36
CA VAL A 235 -19.60 3.66 -3.30
C VAL A 235 -20.82 2.77 -3.04
N PRO A 236 -21.97 3.34 -2.62
CA PRO A 236 -23.17 2.55 -2.34
C PRO A 236 -23.58 1.70 -3.55
N ASP A 237 -24.01 0.47 -3.27
CA ASP A 237 -24.52 -0.50 -4.26
C ASP A 237 -23.56 -0.87 -5.41
N LYS A 238 -22.29 -0.43 -5.38
CA LYS A 238 -21.28 -0.83 -6.35
C LYS A 238 -20.38 -1.92 -5.79
N VAL A 239 -20.23 -2.97 -6.58
CA VAL A 239 -19.37 -4.12 -6.26
C VAL A 239 -18.53 -4.53 -7.46
N ILE A 240 -17.37 -5.11 -7.19
CA ILE A 240 -16.56 -5.85 -8.17
C ILE A 240 -16.92 -7.33 -8.02
N THR A 241 -17.19 -8.00 -9.14
CA THR A 241 -17.44 -9.45 -9.15
C THR A 241 -16.18 -10.19 -9.57
N VAL A 242 -15.66 -11.02 -8.67
CA VAL A 242 -14.53 -11.93 -8.89
C VAL A 242 -15.08 -13.33 -9.15
N ASP A 243 -14.77 -13.89 -10.32
CA ASP A 243 -15.29 -15.20 -10.74
C ASP A 243 -14.16 -16.18 -11.07
N GLN A 244 -13.76 -16.97 -10.06
CA GLN A 244 -12.72 -18.00 -10.14
C GLN A 244 -11.49 -17.60 -10.99
N PRO A 245 -10.76 -16.51 -10.63
CA PRO A 245 -9.55 -16.15 -11.33
C PRO A 245 -8.46 -17.22 -11.14
N ASP A 246 -7.49 -17.26 -12.04
CA ASP A 246 -6.27 -18.03 -11.83
C ASP A 246 -5.44 -17.46 -10.68
N ILE A 247 -5.37 -16.13 -10.62
CA ILE A 247 -4.60 -15.37 -9.64
C ILE A 247 -5.48 -14.23 -9.13
N LEU A 248 -5.56 -14.09 -7.81
CA LEU A 248 -6.14 -12.91 -7.17
C LEU A 248 -5.01 -12.10 -6.53
N ILE A 249 -4.85 -10.84 -6.95
CA ILE A 249 -3.98 -9.89 -6.25
C ILE A 249 -4.83 -9.10 -5.25
N VAL A 250 -4.43 -9.10 -3.99
CA VAL A 250 -5.04 -8.32 -2.91
C VAL A 250 -4.03 -7.28 -2.44
N GLU A 251 -4.31 -6.01 -2.72
CA GLU A 251 -3.43 -4.88 -2.40
C GLU A 251 -3.99 -4.08 -1.23
N GLY A 252 -3.14 -3.71 -0.26
CA GLY A 252 -3.60 -2.94 0.89
C GLY A 252 -2.58 -2.76 2.00
N LEU A 253 -2.91 -1.90 2.97
CA LEU A 253 -2.07 -1.63 4.14
C LEU A 253 -2.08 -2.79 5.15
N ASN A 254 -3.23 -3.46 5.29
CA ASN A 254 -3.50 -4.45 6.33
C ASN A 254 -3.33 -5.91 5.87
N VAL A 255 -2.92 -6.15 4.62
CA VAL A 255 -2.99 -7.49 4.02
C VAL A 255 -2.06 -8.52 4.68
N LEU A 256 -1.00 -8.07 5.37
CA LEU A 256 -0.08 -8.94 6.12
C LEU A 256 -0.23 -8.86 7.65
N GLN A 257 -1.26 -8.17 8.14
CA GLN A 257 -1.55 -8.11 9.56
C GLN A 257 -1.97 -9.47 10.10
N THR A 258 -1.67 -9.71 11.37
CA THR A 258 -2.04 -10.93 12.08
C THR A 258 -2.68 -10.68 13.40
N GLY A 259 -3.45 -11.66 13.87
CA GLY A 259 -4.06 -11.63 15.18
C GLY A 259 -4.18 -13.02 15.78
N PRO A 260 -4.95 -13.14 16.88
CA PRO A 260 -5.12 -14.41 17.60
C PRO A 260 -5.98 -15.43 16.82
N THR A 261 -6.68 -15.00 15.77
CA THR A 261 -7.52 -15.83 14.91
C THR A 261 -6.96 -15.89 13.49
N LEU A 262 -7.54 -16.75 12.65
CA LEU A 262 -7.27 -16.79 11.22
C LEU A 262 -7.44 -15.39 10.62
N MET A 263 -6.43 -14.94 9.85
CA MET A 263 -6.44 -13.66 9.16
C MET A 263 -6.27 -13.85 7.65
N VAL A 264 -6.50 -12.78 6.89
CA VAL A 264 -6.36 -12.80 5.42
C VAL A 264 -4.96 -13.23 4.98
N SER A 265 -3.92 -12.86 5.75
CA SER A 265 -2.53 -13.22 5.46
C SER A 265 -2.27 -14.72 5.45
N ASP A 266 -3.04 -15.50 6.24
CA ASP A 266 -2.91 -16.95 6.33
C ASP A 266 -3.46 -17.65 5.07
N LEU A 267 -4.24 -16.92 4.26
CA LEU A 267 -4.82 -17.38 3.01
C LEU A 267 -3.99 -17.00 1.79
N PHE A 268 -2.86 -16.32 1.94
CA PHE A 268 -1.99 -15.95 0.82
C PHE A 268 -0.99 -17.04 0.46
N ASP A 269 -0.80 -17.25 -0.84
CA ASP A 269 0.20 -18.19 -1.38
C ASP A 269 1.54 -17.50 -1.65
N PHE A 270 1.51 -16.19 -1.88
CA PHE A 270 2.67 -15.34 -2.01
C PHE A 270 2.37 -13.93 -1.49
N SER A 271 3.40 -13.21 -1.05
CA SER A 271 3.25 -11.82 -0.66
C SER A 271 4.45 -10.96 -1.04
N VAL A 272 4.17 -9.75 -1.49
CA VAL A 272 5.15 -8.72 -1.83
C VAL A 272 4.98 -7.56 -0.85
N TYR A 273 6.05 -7.17 -0.18
CA TYR A 273 6.09 -5.95 0.63
C TYR A 273 6.95 -4.91 -0.08
N VAL A 274 6.38 -3.75 -0.38
CA VAL A 274 7.09 -2.61 -0.97
C VAL A 274 7.62 -1.73 0.17
N ASP A 275 8.93 -1.58 0.24
CA ASP A 275 9.65 -0.99 1.37
C ASP A 275 10.53 0.19 0.91
N ALA A 276 10.69 1.20 1.76
CA ALA A 276 11.56 2.35 1.54
C ALA A 276 11.98 2.96 2.89
N ARG A 277 12.86 3.97 2.90
CA ARG A 277 13.16 4.69 4.15
C ARG A 277 11.96 5.55 4.53
N ARG A 278 11.79 5.84 5.82
CA ARG A 278 10.61 6.57 6.30
C ARG A 278 10.60 7.99 5.75
N GLU A 279 11.80 8.56 5.68
CA GLU A 279 12.08 9.89 5.17
C GLU A 279 11.73 9.96 3.67
N ASP A 280 12.15 8.96 2.88
CA ASP A 280 11.79 8.88 1.46
C ASP A 280 10.26 8.78 1.27
N ILE A 281 9.55 7.99 2.11
CA ILE A 281 8.10 7.83 2.00
C ILE A 281 7.36 9.11 2.39
N GLU A 282 7.87 9.84 3.39
CA GLU A 282 7.33 11.15 3.79
C GLU A 282 7.40 12.14 2.63
N ASP A 283 8.57 12.24 1.99
CA ASP A 283 8.78 13.13 0.84
C ASP A 283 7.83 12.76 -0.31
N TRP A 284 7.72 11.48 -0.65
CA TRP A 284 6.80 11.01 -1.70
C TRP A 284 5.34 11.27 -1.37
N TYR A 285 4.96 11.16 -0.10
CA TYR A 285 3.61 11.44 0.34
C TYR A 285 3.29 12.93 0.20
N ILE A 286 4.19 13.81 0.63
CA ILE A 286 4.04 15.26 0.50
C ILE A 286 3.98 15.65 -0.99
N ASP A 287 4.88 15.13 -1.82
CA ASP A 287 4.89 15.39 -3.26
C ASP A 287 3.58 14.95 -3.93
N ARG A 288 3.06 13.78 -3.55
CA ARG A 288 1.77 13.29 -4.03
C ARG A 288 0.62 14.18 -3.56
N PHE A 289 0.64 14.65 -2.31
CA PHE A 289 -0.35 15.59 -1.78
C PHE A 289 -0.39 16.88 -2.63
N LEU A 290 0.77 17.48 -2.89
CA LEU A 290 0.88 18.70 -3.69
C LEU A 290 0.41 18.49 -5.14
N ARG A 291 0.73 17.34 -5.76
CA ARG A 291 0.21 16.99 -7.08
C ARG A 291 -1.30 16.85 -7.09
N LEU A 292 -1.89 16.21 -6.07
CA LEU A 292 -3.34 16.07 -5.95
C LEU A 292 -4.04 17.41 -5.69
N LYS A 293 -3.44 18.28 -4.87
CA LYS A 293 -3.89 19.67 -4.67
C LYS A 293 -4.03 20.41 -5.99
N ASN A 294 -3.05 20.27 -6.87
CA ASN A 294 -3.03 20.95 -8.16
C ASN A 294 -3.83 20.21 -9.25
N THR A 295 -4.48 19.08 -8.94
CA THR A 295 -5.23 18.27 -9.91
C THR A 295 -6.59 17.84 -9.35
N ALA A 296 -6.65 16.71 -8.66
CA ALA A 296 -7.88 16.08 -8.19
C ALA A 296 -8.68 16.97 -7.22
N PHE A 297 -8.01 17.72 -6.35
CA PHE A 297 -8.68 18.58 -5.36
C PHE A 297 -9.30 19.83 -5.99
N GLN A 298 -8.88 20.23 -7.20
CA GLN A 298 -9.46 21.38 -7.90
C GLN A 298 -10.91 21.13 -8.37
N LYS A 299 -11.38 19.88 -8.34
CA LYS A 299 -12.77 19.56 -8.67
C LYS A 299 -13.70 20.03 -7.53
N PRO A 300 -14.78 20.79 -7.81
CA PRO A 300 -15.66 21.32 -6.77
C PRO A 300 -16.30 20.25 -5.87
N ASP A 301 -16.60 19.08 -6.43
CA ASP A 301 -17.25 17.97 -5.71
C ASP A 301 -16.22 17.02 -5.05
N ALA A 302 -14.92 17.30 -5.15
CA ALA A 302 -13.92 16.48 -4.48
C ALA A 302 -14.00 16.68 -2.96
N HIS A 303 -13.93 15.57 -2.22
CA HIS A 303 -13.93 15.61 -0.75
C HIS A 303 -12.86 16.56 -0.18
N PHE A 304 -11.70 16.62 -0.83
CA PHE A 304 -10.55 17.43 -0.44
C PHE A 304 -10.46 18.80 -1.11
N HIS A 305 -11.57 19.29 -1.69
CA HIS A 305 -11.58 20.58 -2.38
C HIS A 305 -11.14 21.75 -1.49
N HIS A 306 -11.38 21.66 -0.17
CA HIS A 306 -10.95 22.66 0.79
C HIS A 306 -9.42 22.86 0.88
N PHE A 307 -8.60 21.91 0.39
CA PHE A 307 -7.15 22.09 0.29
C PHE A 307 -6.70 22.75 -1.01
N ALA A 308 -7.58 22.90 -2.00
CA ALA A 308 -7.25 23.39 -3.34
C ALA A 308 -6.65 24.81 -3.33
N ASP A 309 -7.11 25.65 -2.39
CA ASP A 309 -6.71 27.05 -2.28
C ASP A 309 -5.49 27.28 -1.39
N LEU A 310 -4.97 26.24 -0.74
CA LEU A 310 -3.75 26.35 0.07
C LEU A 310 -2.54 26.67 -0.81
N SER A 311 -1.68 27.57 -0.33
CA SER A 311 -0.35 27.74 -0.91
C SER A 311 0.45 26.44 -0.79
N ASP A 312 1.47 26.25 -1.64
CA ASP A 312 2.30 25.04 -1.58
C ASP A 312 3.01 24.89 -0.22
N MET A 313 3.33 26.00 0.45
CA MET A 313 3.91 25.99 1.79
C MET A 313 2.90 25.51 2.85
N GLU A 314 1.68 26.04 2.84
CA GLU A 314 0.60 25.62 3.76
C GLU A 314 0.22 24.16 3.52
N ALA A 315 0.05 23.78 2.25
CA ALA A 315 -0.25 22.41 1.86
C ALA A 315 0.85 21.42 2.29
N THR A 316 2.12 21.82 2.20
CA THR A 316 3.24 21.02 2.69
C THR A 316 3.19 20.85 4.22
N PHE A 317 2.84 21.91 4.95
CA PHE A 317 2.69 21.83 6.41
C PHE A 317 1.57 20.87 6.80
N VAL A 318 0.39 21.03 6.18
CA VAL A 318 -0.77 20.16 6.39
C VAL A 318 -0.44 18.71 6.02
N ALA A 319 0.17 18.47 4.87
CA ALA A 319 0.58 17.13 4.46
C ALA A 319 1.55 16.52 5.49
N ARG A 320 2.56 17.28 5.94
CA ARG A 320 3.50 16.78 6.95
C ARG A 320 2.82 16.48 8.28
N GLU A 321 1.91 17.33 8.72
CA GLU A 321 1.14 17.11 9.96
C GLU A 321 0.35 15.81 9.89
N ILE A 322 -0.37 15.58 8.79
CA ILE A 322 -1.07 14.33 8.53
C ILE A 322 -0.07 13.16 8.47
N TRP A 323 1.10 13.33 7.86
CA TRP A 323 2.10 12.29 7.85
C TRP A 323 2.57 11.89 9.26
N GLN A 324 2.90 12.88 10.09
CA GLN A 324 3.49 12.66 11.41
C GLN A 324 2.49 12.17 12.44
N THR A 325 1.30 12.76 12.45
CA THR A 325 0.26 12.40 13.43
C THR A 325 -0.34 11.05 13.10
N VAL A 326 -0.30 10.66 11.82
CA VAL A 326 -1.28 9.74 11.30
C VAL A 326 -0.64 8.62 10.45
N ASN A 327 0.18 8.97 9.47
CA ASN A 327 0.76 8.01 8.53
C ASN A 327 1.87 7.18 9.11
N LEU A 328 2.78 7.89 9.76
CA LEU A 328 3.96 7.34 10.38
C LEU A 328 3.59 6.40 11.53
N PRO A 329 2.64 6.72 12.44
CA PRO A 329 2.18 5.77 13.44
C PRO A 329 1.62 4.48 12.83
N ASN A 330 0.79 4.56 11.79
CA ASN A 330 0.25 3.35 11.14
C ASN A 330 1.37 2.48 10.56
N LEU A 331 2.32 3.13 9.89
CA LEU A 331 3.48 2.46 9.35
C LEU A 331 4.25 1.74 10.45
N MET A 332 4.57 2.42 11.54
CA MET A 332 5.42 1.89 12.60
C MET A 332 4.72 0.79 13.42
N GLU A 333 3.43 0.96 13.72
CA GLU A 333 2.69 0.10 14.62
C GLU A 333 2.07 -1.11 13.90
N ASN A 334 1.56 -0.93 12.68
CA ASN A 334 0.69 -1.91 12.03
C ASN A 334 1.24 -2.49 10.73
N ILE A 335 2.05 -1.73 9.97
CA ILE A 335 2.48 -2.13 8.63
C ILE A 335 3.90 -2.69 8.65
N LEU A 336 4.88 -1.93 9.12
CA LEU A 336 6.30 -2.29 9.15
C LEU A 336 6.59 -3.59 9.91
N PRO A 337 5.94 -3.89 11.05
CA PRO A 337 6.13 -5.17 11.75
C PRO A 337 5.77 -6.39 10.89
N THR A 338 4.89 -6.23 9.90
CA THR A 338 4.46 -7.32 9.00
C THR A 338 5.48 -7.62 7.89
N ARG A 339 6.47 -6.75 7.66
CA ARG A 339 7.49 -6.90 6.60
C ARG A 339 8.24 -8.22 6.66
N VAL A 340 8.47 -8.76 7.86
CA VAL A 340 9.16 -10.05 8.07
C VAL A 340 8.29 -11.25 7.71
N ARG A 341 7.01 -11.07 7.41
CA ARG A 341 6.11 -12.15 6.98
C ARG A 341 6.10 -12.30 5.46
N ALA A 342 6.46 -11.25 4.74
CA ALA A 342 6.41 -11.19 3.29
C ALA A 342 7.28 -12.27 2.63
N SER A 343 6.76 -12.89 1.58
CA SER A 343 7.53 -13.82 0.74
C SER A 343 8.67 -13.11 0.02
N LEU A 344 8.45 -11.85 -0.35
CA LEU A 344 9.42 -11.01 -1.05
C LEU A 344 9.27 -9.54 -0.63
N VAL A 345 10.40 -8.86 -0.43
CA VAL A 345 10.47 -7.42 -0.11
C VAL A 345 11.19 -6.70 -1.24
N LEU A 346 10.55 -5.68 -1.81
CA LEU A 346 11.12 -4.77 -2.79
C LEU A 346 11.56 -3.50 -2.06
N ARG A 347 12.87 -3.28 -1.91
CA ARG A 347 13.40 -2.09 -1.23
C ARG A 347 13.74 -1.01 -2.25
N LYS A 348 12.96 0.07 -2.25
CA LYS A 348 13.14 1.27 -3.08
C LYS A 348 14.21 2.20 -2.48
N GLY A 349 14.93 2.91 -3.36
CA GLY A 349 15.72 4.09 -3.03
C GLY A 349 14.87 5.37 -3.09
N PRO A 350 15.46 6.56 -2.84
CA PRO A 350 14.74 7.85 -2.85
C PRO A 350 14.18 8.25 -4.21
N ASP A 351 14.73 7.70 -5.30
CA ASP A 351 14.32 7.85 -6.70
C ASP A 351 13.18 6.90 -7.11
N HIS A 352 12.49 6.30 -6.14
CA HIS A 352 11.52 5.23 -6.33
C HIS A 352 12.04 3.94 -7.01
N LEU A 353 13.31 3.83 -7.37
CA LEU A 353 13.82 2.64 -8.04
C LEU A 353 14.12 1.53 -7.02
N VAL A 354 13.78 0.28 -7.33
CA VAL A 354 14.13 -0.85 -6.45
C VAL A 354 15.63 -1.11 -6.49
N GLN A 355 16.28 -0.96 -5.34
CA GLN A 355 17.73 -1.16 -5.19
C GLN A 355 18.07 -2.57 -4.72
N LYS A 356 17.19 -3.18 -3.92
CA LYS A 356 17.40 -4.52 -3.34
C LYS A 356 16.11 -5.32 -3.31
N VAL A 357 16.25 -6.62 -3.54
CA VAL A 357 15.18 -7.60 -3.40
C VAL A 357 15.57 -8.58 -2.32
N ARG A 358 14.71 -8.76 -1.31
CA ARG A 358 14.88 -9.76 -0.26
C ARG A 358 13.78 -10.80 -0.37
N MET A 359 14.13 -12.05 -0.65
CA MET A 359 13.18 -13.13 -0.89
C MET A 359 13.32 -14.20 0.18
N ARG A 360 12.21 -14.72 0.72
CA ARG A 360 12.25 -15.92 1.57
C ARG A 360 12.66 -17.15 0.75
N LYS A 361 13.54 -17.98 1.30
CA LYS A 361 14.01 -19.22 0.66
C LYS A 361 12.86 -20.19 0.37
N ILE A 362 11.88 -20.25 1.28
CA ILE A 362 10.64 -21.05 1.17
C ILE A 362 9.46 -20.16 1.60
#